data_AF-A0A6M8UK18-F1
#
_entry.id   AF-A0A6M8UK18-F1
#
_cell.length_a   1.000
_cell.length_b   1.000
_cell.length_c   1.000
_cell.angle_alpha   90.00
_cell.angle_beta   90.00
_cell.angle_gamma   90.00
#
_symmetry.space_group_name_H-M   'P 1'
#
loop_
_entity.id
_entity.type
_entity.pdbx_description
1 polymer ?
#
loop_
_entity_poly.entity_id
_entity_poly.type
_entity_poly.pdbx_seq_one_letter_code
_entity_poly.pdbx_strand_id
1 'polypeptide(L)'
;MAAYYWNKALAGAMLPALQCLEVTLRNAIDKAVQSGPVPGATGLWLTDHNWIFSLPRYMGKKAYPKLRRRYKMAKKPADRQDAQGVMLDQYGHRIIACKVREETLVDQARDLIVAEGKTITPARVISGLSFGFWTTLLSTKYEDVNSKSLLWPNLEAIVFPHAPPGCGMPDIREAFHRVRALRNRLSHHEALWKFHYDDPATGLPDYGNPVYGAQASCSLLRKHYDDIIEMIGWMSPDRKANFLSHSANLRFYALCSVDGLNSYIAPEKIKAQIKVSRGGKGISRLIRVLEKNEFIRIVKEGQTVLTIGTDNSTQIQ
;
A
#
# COMPACT_ATOMS: atom_id res chain seq x y z
N MET A 1 23.57 6.56 -14.57
CA MET A 1 22.33 7.38 -14.59
C MET A 1 21.15 6.62 -15.23
N ALA A 2 21.33 5.95 -16.37
CA ALA A 2 20.29 5.16 -17.05
C ALA A 2 19.59 4.09 -16.17
N ALA A 3 20.33 3.24 -15.47
CA ALA A 3 19.75 2.23 -14.57
C ALA A 3 18.94 2.83 -13.41
N TYR A 4 19.27 4.06 -12.98
CA TYR A 4 18.49 4.78 -11.97
C TYR A 4 17.15 5.25 -12.53
N TYR A 5 17.11 5.78 -13.76
CA TYR A 5 15.87 6.14 -14.44
C TYR A 5 14.97 4.91 -14.67
N TRP A 6 15.54 3.78 -15.07
CA TRP A 6 14.79 2.51 -15.14
C TRP A 6 14.17 2.13 -13.79
N ASN A 7 14.92 2.24 -12.69
CA ASN A 7 14.38 1.99 -11.35
C ASN A 7 13.23 2.94 -10.99
N LYS A 8 13.30 4.21 -11.40
CA LYS A 8 12.20 5.17 -11.20
C LYS A 8 10.97 4.85 -12.06
N ALA A 9 11.18 4.44 -13.30
CA ALA A 9 10.10 4.01 -14.18
C ALA A 9 9.41 2.75 -13.62
N LEU A 10 10.19 1.78 -13.13
CA LEU A 10 9.67 0.60 -12.43
C LEU A 10 8.87 0.99 -11.18
N ALA A 11 9.42 1.85 -10.33
CA ALA A 11 8.74 2.35 -9.15
C ALA A 11 7.39 3.01 -9.51
N GLY A 12 7.38 3.88 -10.51
CA GLY A 12 6.15 4.51 -11.02
C GLY A 12 5.14 3.49 -11.52
N ALA A 13 5.58 2.45 -12.23
CA ALA A 13 4.70 1.39 -12.73
C ALA A 13 4.14 0.47 -11.63
N MET A 14 4.76 0.40 -10.44
CA MET A 14 4.25 -0.35 -9.29
C MET A 14 3.16 0.38 -8.51
N LEU A 15 3.16 1.72 -8.52
CA LEU A 15 2.25 2.54 -7.72
C LEU A 15 0.76 2.21 -7.93
N PRO A 16 0.26 1.99 -9.17
CA PRO A 16 -1.15 1.67 -9.36
C PRO A 16 -1.60 0.41 -8.62
N ALA A 17 -0.80 -0.66 -8.64
CA ALA A 17 -1.11 -1.91 -7.95
C ALA A 17 -1.08 -1.74 -6.42
N LEU A 18 -0.06 -1.05 -5.90
CA LEU A 18 0.06 -0.75 -4.47
C LEU A 18 -1.12 0.10 -3.97
N GLN A 19 -1.52 1.12 -4.72
CA GLN A 19 -2.66 1.96 -4.38
C GLN A 19 -3.97 1.17 -4.43
N CYS A 20 -4.14 0.32 -5.44
CA CYS A 20 -5.31 -0.56 -5.55
C CYS A 20 -5.40 -1.51 -4.34
N LEU A 21 -4.28 -2.11 -3.95
CA LEU A 21 -4.20 -2.96 -2.75
C LEU A 21 -4.54 -2.20 -1.47
N GLU A 22 -3.96 -1.01 -1.27
CA GLU A 22 -4.21 -0.18 -0.09
C GLU A 22 -5.69 0.19 0.05
N VAL A 23 -6.30 0.69 -1.03
CA VAL A 23 -7.72 1.08 -1.04
C VAL A 23 -8.61 -0.14 -0.83
N THR A 24 -8.27 -1.28 -1.42
CA THR A 24 -9.04 -2.52 -1.27
C THR A 24 -8.99 -3.03 0.17
N LEU A 25 -7.79 -3.09 0.78
CA LEU A 25 -7.61 -3.51 2.17
C LEU A 25 -8.36 -2.60 3.14
N ARG A 26 -8.17 -1.28 3.01
CA ARG A 26 -8.85 -0.29 3.84
C ARG A 26 -10.37 -0.47 3.80
N ASN A 27 -10.93 -0.55 2.59
CA ASN A 27 -12.37 -0.64 2.42
C ASN A 27 -12.90 -2.00 2.87
N ALA A 28 -12.13 -3.08 2.70
CA ALA A 28 -12.50 -4.41 3.17
C ALA A 28 -12.57 -4.47 4.71
N ILE A 29 -11.55 -3.93 5.40
CA ILE A 29 -11.55 -3.82 6.87
C ILE A 29 -12.71 -2.94 7.35
N ASP A 30 -12.86 -1.74 6.77
CA ASP A 30 -13.90 -0.80 7.16
C ASP A 30 -15.31 -1.40 7.01
N LYS A 31 -15.59 -2.02 5.87
CA LYS A 31 -16.86 -2.71 5.61
C LYS A 31 -17.05 -3.87 6.58
N ALA A 32 -16.03 -4.69 6.80
CA ALA A 32 -16.13 -5.86 7.67
C ALA A 32 -16.46 -5.49 9.12
N VAL A 33 -15.82 -4.44 9.65
CA VAL A 33 -16.12 -3.94 11.00
C VAL A 33 -17.58 -3.48 11.11
N GLN A 34 -18.11 -2.81 10.08
CA GLN A 34 -19.47 -2.27 10.08
C GLN A 34 -20.54 -3.34 9.82
N SER A 35 -20.27 -4.33 8.97
CA SER A 35 -21.26 -5.36 8.58
C SER A 35 -21.21 -6.62 9.44
N GLY A 36 -20.07 -6.92 10.06
CA GLY A 36 -19.86 -8.08 10.91
C GLY A 36 -19.30 -7.64 12.27
N PRO A 37 -20.14 -7.07 13.16
CA PRO A 37 -19.65 -6.53 14.42
C PRO A 37 -18.96 -7.61 15.24
N VAL A 38 -17.74 -7.30 15.70
CA VAL A 38 -16.92 -8.18 16.54
C VAL A 38 -17.68 -8.48 17.85
N PRO A 39 -18.07 -9.73 18.14
CA PRO A 39 -19.00 -10.02 19.24
C PRO A 39 -18.53 -9.51 20.61
N GLY A 40 -17.23 -9.67 20.91
CA GLY A 40 -16.63 -9.22 22.16
C GLY A 40 -16.26 -7.74 22.19
N ALA A 41 -16.58 -6.94 21.17
CA ALA A 41 -16.30 -5.51 21.14
C ALA A 41 -17.30 -4.68 21.96
N THR A 42 -18.48 -5.24 22.26
CA THR A 42 -19.57 -4.55 22.96
C THR A 42 -19.08 -3.90 24.25
N GLY A 43 -19.24 -2.57 24.34
CA GLY A 43 -18.80 -1.77 25.50
C GLY A 43 -17.30 -1.43 25.55
N LEU A 44 -16.48 -1.97 24.65
CA LEU A 44 -15.03 -1.74 24.59
C LEU A 44 -14.66 -0.71 23.51
N TRP A 45 -15.19 -0.89 22.30
CA TRP A 45 -15.04 0.01 21.16
C TRP A 45 -16.25 -0.13 20.22
N LEU A 46 -16.44 0.84 19.32
CA LEU A 46 -17.59 0.92 18.43
C LEU A 46 -17.35 0.09 17.18
N THR A 47 -18.34 -0.67 16.74
CA THR A 47 -18.33 -1.42 15.47
C THR A 47 -19.21 -0.76 14.40
N ASP A 48 -19.39 0.55 14.50
CA ASP A 48 -20.10 1.37 13.51
C ASP A 48 -19.11 2.20 12.67
N HIS A 49 -19.62 3.16 11.91
CA HIS A 49 -18.82 4.11 11.14
C HIS A 49 -17.73 4.86 11.96
N ASN A 50 -17.82 4.92 13.29
CA ASN A 50 -16.86 5.60 14.17
C ASN A 50 -15.78 4.66 14.76
N TRP A 51 -15.73 3.39 14.33
CA TRP A 51 -14.78 2.41 14.85
C TRP A 51 -13.33 2.91 14.83
N ILE A 52 -12.96 3.67 13.79
CA ILE A 52 -11.60 4.18 13.59
C ILE A 52 -11.12 5.10 14.72
N PHE A 53 -12.04 5.76 15.43
CA PHE A 53 -11.70 6.60 16.58
C PHE A 53 -11.68 5.82 17.90
N SER A 54 -12.50 4.77 17.98
CA SER A 54 -12.72 4.03 19.23
C SER A 54 -11.74 2.87 19.41
N LEU A 55 -11.43 2.10 18.36
CA LEU A 55 -10.55 0.94 18.42
C LEU A 55 -9.10 1.33 18.80
N PRO A 56 -8.43 2.29 18.14
CA PRO A 56 -7.10 2.72 18.57
C PRO A 56 -7.09 3.24 20.01
N ARG A 57 -8.16 3.91 20.44
CA ARG A 57 -8.30 4.40 21.81
C ARG A 57 -8.44 3.28 22.83
N TYR A 58 -9.16 2.21 22.49
CA TYR A 58 -9.24 0.98 23.28
C TYR A 58 -7.87 0.28 23.37
N MET A 59 -7.15 0.17 22.24
CA MET A 59 -5.79 -0.37 22.22
C MET A 59 -4.82 0.44 23.07
N GLY A 60 -4.97 1.77 23.08
CA GLY A 60 -4.22 2.67 23.97
C GLY A 60 -4.48 2.41 25.47
N LYS A 61 -5.74 2.13 25.85
CA LYS A 61 -6.07 1.73 27.22
C LYS A 61 -5.46 0.37 27.59
N LYS A 62 -5.50 -0.60 26.67
CA LYS A 62 -4.91 -1.94 26.86
C LYS A 62 -3.39 -1.87 27.00
N ALA A 63 -2.72 -1.05 26.20
CA ALA A 63 -1.26 -0.86 26.24
C ALA A 63 -0.79 -0.07 27.48
N TYR A 64 -1.60 0.86 27.97
CA TYR A 64 -1.29 1.70 29.13
C TYR A 64 -2.40 1.61 30.19
N PRO A 65 -2.51 0.49 30.93
CA PRO A 65 -3.60 0.27 31.89
C PRO A 65 -3.51 1.19 33.11
N LYS A 66 -2.30 1.62 33.48
CA LYS A 66 -2.09 2.52 34.62
C LYS A 66 -2.59 3.93 34.31
N LEU A 67 -3.58 4.40 35.07
CA LEU A 67 -4.23 5.72 34.89
C LEU A 67 -3.22 6.87 34.72
N ARG A 68 -2.25 6.97 35.65
CA ARG A 68 -1.20 8.00 35.66
C ARG A 68 -0.26 7.96 34.46
N ARG A 69 -0.17 6.82 33.77
CA ARG A 69 0.62 6.67 32.54
C ARG A 69 -0.21 7.04 31.31
N ARG A 70 -1.49 6.67 31.30
CA ARG A 70 -2.38 6.93 30.17
C ARG A 70 -2.78 8.39 30.06
N TYR A 71 -3.06 9.05 31.18
CA TYR A 71 -3.61 10.41 31.21
C TYR A 71 -2.71 11.40 31.94
N LYS A 72 -2.84 12.69 31.60
CA LYS A 72 -2.17 13.77 32.32
C LYS A 72 -2.86 13.96 33.67
N MET A 73 -2.09 13.95 34.74
CA MET A 73 -2.59 14.25 36.09
C MET A 73 -2.56 15.76 36.32
N ALA A 74 -3.53 16.28 37.06
CA ALA A 74 -3.51 17.65 37.54
C ALA A 74 -2.28 17.90 38.42
N LYS A 75 -1.65 19.06 38.27
CA LYS A 75 -0.49 19.47 39.09
C LYS A 75 -0.92 20.40 40.22
N LYS A 76 -1.99 21.16 40.00
CA LYS A 76 -2.52 22.13 40.96
C LYS A 76 -3.99 21.82 41.26
N PRO A 77 -4.49 22.10 42.47
CA PRO A 77 -5.91 21.95 42.81
C PRO A 77 -6.84 22.76 41.89
N ALA A 78 -6.37 23.89 41.35
CA ALA A 78 -7.11 24.75 40.43
C ALA A 78 -7.23 24.19 39.00
N ASP A 79 -6.46 23.15 38.64
CA ASP A 79 -6.56 22.54 37.31
C ASP A 79 -7.93 21.84 37.18
N ARG A 80 -8.59 21.96 36.02
CA ARG A 80 -9.83 21.24 35.74
C ARG A 80 -9.54 19.74 35.77
N GLN A 81 -10.11 19.02 36.72
CA GLN A 81 -9.78 17.61 36.96
C GLN A 81 -11.02 16.79 37.36
N ASP A 82 -10.96 15.48 37.13
CA ASP A 82 -11.98 14.54 37.62
C ASP A 82 -11.71 14.05 39.05
N ALA A 83 -12.61 13.21 39.58
CA ALA A 83 -12.50 12.63 40.92
C ALA A 83 -11.25 11.76 41.13
N GLN A 84 -10.57 11.34 40.05
CA GLN A 84 -9.34 10.56 40.09
C GLN A 84 -8.08 11.44 39.90
N GLY A 85 -8.23 12.76 39.88
CA GLY A 85 -7.13 13.73 39.70
C GLY A 85 -6.61 13.81 38.27
N VAL A 86 -7.36 13.30 37.28
CA VAL A 86 -6.99 13.36 35.87
C VAL A 86 -7.40 14.71 35.31
N MET A 87 -6.48 15.38 34.63
CA MET A 87 -6.71 16.66 33.99
C MET A 87 -7.71 16.53 32.84
N LEU A 88 -8.65 17.47 32.78
CA LEU A 88 -9.71 17.57 31.79
C LEU A 88 -9.44 18.72 30.82
N ASP A 89 -9.80 18.53 29.56
CA ASP A 89 -9.82 19.61 28.57
C ASP A 89 -11.02 20.57 28.78
N GLN A 90 -11.12 21.58 27.92
CA GLN A 90 -12.21 22.56 27.96
C GLN A 90 -13.60 21.94 27.73
N TYR A 91 -13.67 20.75 27.16
CA TYR A 91 -14.90 19.99 26.89
C TYR A 91 -15.20 18.95 27.97
N GLY A 92 -14.37 18.85 29.01
CA GLY A 92 -14.54 17.88 30.09
C GLY A 92 -13.99 16.49 29.79
N HIS A 93 -13.22 16.29 28.71
CA HIS A 93 -12.60 15.01 28.41
C HIS A 93 -11.21 14.87 29.06
N ARG A 94 -10.89 13.66 29.54
CA ARG A 94 -9.55 13.34 30.07
C ARG A 94 -8.46 13.55 29.02
N ILE A 95 -7.44 14.33 29.39
CA ILE A 95 -6.30 14.61 28.51
C ILE A 95 -5.35 13.40 28.49
N ILE A 96 -5.13 12.84 27.30
CA ILE A 96 -4.26 11.66 27.12
C ILE A 96 -2.79 12.10 27.16
N ALA A 97 -1.97 11.42 27.98
CA ALA A 97 -0.52 11.63 28.08
C ALA A 97 0.25 10.69 27.16
N CYS A 98 -0.04 9.38 27.21
CA CYS A 98 0.61 8.37 26.38
C CYS A 98 -0.39 7.77 25.40
N LYS A 99 -0.06 7.83 24.10
CA LYS A 99 -0.84 7.28 22.98
C LYS A 99 -0.07 6.13 22.34
N VAL A 100 -0.80 5.13 21.85
CA VAL A 100 -0.19 4.18 20.90
C VAL A 100 -0.05 4.86 19.54
N ARG A 101 0.82 4.32 18.67
CA ARG A 101 1.14 4.95 17.38
C ARG A 101 -0.11 5.17 16.53
N GLU A 102 -1.04 4.23 16.56
CA GLU A 102 -2.26 4.23 15.76
C GLU A 102 -3.19 5.38 16.15
N GLU A 103 -3.27 5.71 17.45
CA GLU A 103 -4.01 6.90 17.92
C GLU A 103 -3.38 8.19 17.41
N THR A 104 -2.04 8.30 17.48
CA THR A 104 -1.33 9.47 16.96
C THR A 104 -1.55 9.64 15.46
N LEU A 105 -1.58 8.54 14.69
CA LEU A 105 -1.86 8.60 13.24
C LEU A 105 -3.29 9.05 12.95
N VAL A 106 -4.27 8.60 13.73
CA VAL A 106 -5.67 9.04 13.61
C VAL A 106 -5.82 10.52 13.97
N ASP A 107 -5.15 10.99 15.03
CA ASP A 107 -5.12 12.40 15.40
C ASP A 107 -4.46 13.25 14.31
N GLN A 108 -3.33 12.82 13.76
CA GLN A 108 -2.66 13.51 12.66
C GLN A 108 -3.54 13.62 11.41
N ALA A 109 -4.24 12.53 11.05
CA ALA A 109 -5.19 12.55 9.95
C ALA A 109 -6.34 13.55 10.21
N ARG A 110 -6.87 13.59 11.43
CA ARG A 110 -7.89 14.58 11.83
C ARG A 110 -7.36 16.01 11.74
N ASP A 111 -6.17 16.26 12.28
CA ASP A 111 -5.59 17.59 12.35
C ASP A 111 -5.27 18.13 10.94
N LEU A 112 -4.85 17.27 10.01
CA LEU A 112 -4.71 17.62 8.59
C LEU A 112 -6.04 17.99 7.94
N ILE A 113 -7.11 17.23 8.19
CA ILE A 113 -8.46 17.53 7.66
C ILE A 113 -8.95 18.89 8.16
N VAL A 114 -8.70 19.20 9.44
CA VAL A 114 -9.04 20.51 10.03
C VAL A 114 -8.20 21.63 9.42
N ALA A 115 -6.89 21.41 9.23
CA ALA A 115 -6.01 22.39 8.60
C ALA A 115 -6.41 22.70 7.15
N GLU A 116 -7.01 21.73 6.45
CA GLU A 116 -7.61 21.91 5.13
C GLU A 116 -9.00 22.57 5.15
N GLY A 117 -9.54 22.94 6.32
CA GLY A 117 -10.86 23.55 6.47
C GLY A 117 -12.03 22.59 6.20
N LYS A 118 -11.79 21.28 6.24
CA LYS A 118 -12.80 20.25 5.95
C LYS A 118 -13.45 19.75 7.23
N THR A 119 -14.73 19.35 7.13
CA THR A 119 -15.42 18.69 8.23
C THR A 119 -14.78 17.33 8.56
N ILE A 120 -14.62 17.03 9.84
CA ILE A 120 -14.10 15.74 10.28
C ILE A 120 -15.20 14.70 10.07
N THR A 121 -14.95 13.71 9.22
CA THR A 121 -15.80 12.54 9.06
C THR A 121 -14.96 11.27 9.18
N PRO A 122 -15.51 10.16 9.68
CA PRO A 122 -14.75 8.91 9.77
C PRO A 122 -14.23 8.46 8.41
N ALA A 123 -15.03 8.59 7.35
CA ALA A 123 -14.63 8.26 5.99
C ALA A 123 -13.40 9.08 5.52
N ARG A 124 -13.32 10.38 5.86
CA ARG A 124 -12.14 11.19 5.53
C ARG A 124 -10.91 10.75 6.30
N VAL A 125 -11.06 10.47 7.59
CA VAL A 125 -9.96 9.95 8.44
C VAL A 125 -9.46 8.62 7.91
N ILE A 126 -10.37 7.67 7.66
CA ILE A 126 -10.08 6.37 7.04
C ILE A 126 -9.34 6.60 5.71
N SER A 127 -9.84 7.51 4.86
CA SER A 127 -9.21 7.76 3.57
C SER A 127 -7.79 8.36 3.65
N GLY A 128 -7.49 9.11 4.71
CA GLY A 128 -6.21 9.80 4.93
C GLY A 128 -5.14 8.94 5.61
N LEU A 129 -5.47 7.74 6.08
CA LEU A 129 -4.52 6.83 6.72
C LEU A 129 -3.75 6.03 5.67
N SER A 130 -2.42 5.98 5.81
CA SER A 130 -1.53 5.28 4.89
C SER A 130 -1.57 3.75 5.00
N PHE A 131 -1.07 3.04 3.97
CA PHE A 131 -0.86 1.59 3.99
C PHE A 131 -0.18 1.05 5.25
N GLY A 132 0.76 1.80 5.83
CA GLY A 132 1.48 1.41 7.04
C GLY A 132 0.55 1.26 8.25
N PHE A 133 -0.53 2.04 8.33
CA PHE A 133 -1.55 1.91 9.36
C PHE A 133 -2.35 0.62 9.17
N TRP A 134 -2.86 0.38 7.96
CA TRP A 134 -3.70 -0.77 7.63
C TRP A 134 -2.97 -2.10 7.84
N THR A 135 -1.70 -2.19 7.45
CA THR A 135 -0.87 -3.37 7.70
C THR A 135 -0.58 -3.59 9.19
N THR A 136 -0.55 -2.54 10.00
CA THR A 136 -0.41 -2.68 11.45
C THR A 136 -1.67 -3.24 12.10
N LEU A 137 -2.85 -2.99 11.55
CA LEU A 137 -4.10 -3.65 11.98
C LEU A 137 -4.09 -5.16 11.75
N LEU A 138 -3.27 -5.67 10.82
CA LEU A 138 -3.09 -7.11 10.57
C LEU A 138 -2.14 -7.79 11.57
N SER A 139 -1.51 -7.03 12.47
CA SER A 139 -0.55 -7.58 13.44
C SER A 139 -1.23 -8.38 14.55
N THR A 140 -0.45 -9.22 15.23
CA THR A 140 -0.88 -10.01 16.40
C THR A 140 -1.46 -9.17 17.53
N LYS A 141 -1.19 -7.85 17.56
CA LYS A 141 -1.79 -6.91 18.53
C LYS A 141 -3.31 -6.83 18.41
N TYR A 142 -3.85 -7.13 17.23
CA TYR A 142 -5.28 -7.09 16.93
C TYR A 142 -5.88 -8.51 16.85
N GLU A 143 -5.15 -9.52 17.31
CA GLU A 143 -5.65 -10.88 17.49
C GLU A 143 -6.14 -11.09 18.92
N ASP A 144 -7.34 -11.63 19.06
CA ASP A 144 -7.92 -12.03 20.34
C ASP A 144 -8.86 -13.22 20.16
N VAL A 145 -8.31 -14.42 20.35
CA VAL A 145 -9.04 -15.69 20.23
C VAL A 145 -9.96 -15.92 21.44
N ASN A 146 -9.57 -15.41 22.61
CA ASN A 146 -10.22 -15.74 23.87
C ASN A 146 -11.44 -14.85 24.12
N SER A 147 -11.26 -13.53 24.16
CA SER A 147 -12.34 -12.60 24.48
C SER A 147 -13.10 -12.14 23.23
N LYS A 148 -12.61 -12.50 22.04
CA LYS A 148 -13.18 -12.13 20.73
C LYS A 148 -13.47 -10.63 20.64
N SER A 149 -12.62 -9.82 21.26
CA SER A 149 -12.80 -8.38 21.37
C SER A 149 -12.05 -7.58 20.31
N LEU A 150 -11.23 -8.23 19.48
CA LEU A 150 -10.40 -7.60 18.45
C LEU A 150 -10.74 -8.11 17.04
N LEU A 151 -10.10 -7.52 16.03
CA LEU A 151 -10.40 -7.76 14.62
C LEU A 151 -10.23 -9.22 14.22
N TRP A 152 -9.15 -9.86 14.66
CA TRP A 152 -8.77 -11.19 14.20
C TRP A 152 -8.93 -12.24 15.31
N PRO A 153 -9.37 -13.46 14.99
CA PRO A 153 -9.77 -13.98 13.66
C PRO A 153 -11.21 -13.59 13.25
N ASN A 154 -11.92 -12.81 14.07
CA ASN A 154 -13.37 -12.58 13.94
C ASN A 154 -13.81 -12.02 12.56
N LEU A 155 -12.96 -11.23 11.91
CA LEU A 155 -13.24 -10.62 10.61
C LEU A 155 -12.52 -11.29 9.43
N GLU A 156 -11.74 -12.35 9.68
CA GLU A 156 -10.86 -12.98 8.68
C GLU A 156 -11.62 -13.42 7.42
N ALA A 157 -12.69 -14.20 7.60
CA ALA A 157 -13.52 -14.68 6.50
C ALA A 157 -14.33 -13.58 5.78
N ILE A 158 -14.51 -12.41 6.41
CA ILE A 158 -15.25 -11.27 5.83
C ILE A 158 -14.30 -10.37 5.04
N VAL A 159 -13.08 -10.14 5.54
CA VAL A 159 -12.08 -9.29 4.89
C VAL A 159 -11.38 -10.05 3.75
N PHE A 160 -11.11 -11.34 3.94
CA PHE A 160 -10.41 -12.19 2.97
C PHE A 160 -11.25 -13.41 2.53
N PRO A 161 -12.46 -13.19 1.97
CA PRO A 161 -13.38 -14.27 1.61
C PRO A 161 -12.84 -15.21 0.52
N HIS A 162 -11.82 -14.79 -0.22
CA HIS A 162 -11.21 -15.56 -1.31
C HIS A 162 -9.73 -15.87 -1.07
N ALA A 163 -9.27 -15.86 0.19
CA ALA A 163 -7.94 -16.35 0.51
C ALA A 163 -7.80 -17.84 0.12
N PRO A 164 -6.61 -18.29 -0.31
CA PRO A 164 -6.39 -19.69 -0.66
C PRO A 164 -6.72 -20.64 0.50
N PRO A 165 -7.20 -21.87 0.23
CA PRO A 165 -7.42 -22.87 1.28
C PRO A 165 -6.14 -23.11 2.08
N GLY A 166 -6.25 -23.08 3.42
CA GLY A 166 -5.11 -23.25 4.33
C GLY A 166 -4.30 -21.98 4.59
N CYS A 167 -4.60 -20.87 3.91
CA CYS A 167 -4.01 -19.56 4.20
C CYS A 167 -4.73 -18.92 5.40
N GLY A 168 -4.03 -18.77 6.52
CA GLY A 168 -4.56 -18.13 7.72
C GLY A 168 -4.04 -16.72 7.93
N MET A 169 -4.50 -16.08 9.00
CA MET A 169 -4.03 -14.75 9.42
C MET A 169 -2.49 -14.61 9.52
N PRO A 170 -1.71 -15.62 9.97
CA PRO A 170 -0.25 -15.55 9.94
C PRO A 170 0.33 -15.39 8.52
N ASP A 171 -0.16 -16.17 7.56
CA ASP A 171 0.28 -16.14 6.16
C ASP A 171 -0.09 -14.81 5.50
N ILE A 172 -1.33 -14.35 5.74
CA ILE A 172 -1.82 -13.06 5.26
C ILE A 172 -0.94 -11.93 5.81
N ARG A 173 -0.66 -11.95 7.12
CA ARG A 173 0.22 -10.96 7.76
C ARG A 173 1.60 -10.93 7.11
N GLU A 174 2.21 -12.09 6.87
CA GLU A 174 3.52 -12.18 6.25
C GLU A 174 3.51 -11.63 4.82
N ALA A 175 2.50 -11.97 4.02
CA ALA A 175 2.33 -11.45 2.67
C ALA A 175 2.23 -9.91 2.66
N PHE A 176 1.37 -9.33 3.50
CA PHE A 176 1.25 -7.87 3.64
C PHE A 176 2.52 -7.20 4.18
N HIS A 177 3.27 -7.89 5.06
CA HIS A 177 4.55 -7.39 5.56
C HIS A 177 5.60 -7.30 4.44
N ARG A 178 5.70 -8.33 3.58
CA ARG A 178 6.59 -8.33 2.40
C ARG A 178 6.25 -7.19 1.44
N VAL A 179 4.97 -6.96 1.14
CA VAL A 179 4.54 -5.83 0.30
C VAL A 179 4.86 -4.48 0.96
N ARG A 180 4.67 -4.35 2.27
CA ARG A 180 5.03 -3.13 3.01
C ARG A 180 6.52 -2.85 2.92
N ALA A 181 7.38 -3.86 3.07
CA ALA A 181 8.82 -3.70 2.93
C ALA A 181 9.20 -3.21 1.51
N LEU A 182 8.62 -3.80 0.47
CA LEU A 182 8.83 -3.37 -0.92
C LEU A 182 8.36 -1.93 -1.17
N ARG A 183 7.18 -1.57 -0.66
CA ARG A 183 6.63 -0.21 -0.75
C ARG A 183 7.49 0.81 0.01
N ASN A 184 8.07 0.43 1.15
CA ASN A 184 8.99 1.30 1.87
C ASN A 184 10.24 1.59 1.05
N ARG A 185 10.84 0.57 0.43
CA ARG A 185 11.99 0.74 -0.48
C ARG A 185 11.66 1.70 -1.63
N LEU A 186 10.47 1.56 -2.22
CA LEU A 186 9.95 2.48 -3.24
C LEU A 186 9.87 3.92 -2.71
N SER A 187 9.30 4.11 -1.51
CA SER A 187 9.11 5.42 -0.87
C SER A 187 10.43 6.08 -0.49
N HIS A 188 11.43 5.30 -0.11
CA HIS A 188 12.80 5.76 0.19
C HIS A 188 13.68 5.87 -1.07
N HIS A 189 13.11 5.68 -2.26
CA HIS A 189 13.82 5.80 -3.53
C HIS A 189 15.00 4.83 -3.69
N GLU A 190 14.94 3.70 -3.00
CA GLU A 190 15.93 2.64 -3.08
C GLU A 190 15.80 1.84 -4.39
N ALA A 191 16.81 1.04 -4.70
CA ALA A 191 16.79 0.15 -5.85
C ALA A 191 15.83 -1.03 -5.58
N LEU A 192 14.76 -1.16 -6.37
CA LEU A 192 13.74 -2.21 -6.20
C LEU A 192 14.22 -3.59 -6.63
N TRP A 193 15.18 -3.64 -7.56
CA TRP A 193 15.68 -4.86 -8.18
C TRP A 193 16.81 -5.55 -7.41
N LYS A 194 17.32 -4.93 -6.33
CA LYS A 194 18.36 -5.54 -5.48
C LYS A 194 17.69 -6.43 -4.44
N PHE A 195 17.84 -7.74 -4.58
CA PHE A 195 17.37 -8.70 -3.59
C PHE A 195 18.54 -9.35 -2.91
N HIS A 196 18.28 -9.93 -1.74
CA HIS A 196 19.23 -10.68 -0.95
C HIS A 196 18.60 -12.01 -0.59
N TYR A 197 19.42 -13.05 -0.45
CA TYR A 197 18.95 -14.31 0.11
C TYR A 197 18.63 -14.11 1.60
N ASP A 198 17.63 -14.82 2.11
CA ASP A 198 17.35 -14.77 3.54
C ASP A 198 18.41 -15.58 4.31
N ASP A 199 18.86 -15.04 5.43
CA ASP A 199 19.72 -15.73 6.38
C ASP A 199 18.94 -16.91 6.99
N PRO A 200 19.43 -18.16 6.88
CA PRO A 200 18.76 -19.34 7.42
C PRO A 200 18.50 -19.28 8.93
N ALA A 201 19.31 -18.54 9.68
CA ALA A 201 19.19 -18.44 11.14
C ALA A 201 18.14 -17.41 11.59
N THR A 202 18.01 -16.30 10.86
CA THR A 202 17.14 -15.17 11.26
C THR A 202 15.90 -15.02 10.40
N GLY A 203 15.86 -15.63 9.20
CA GLY A 203 14.80 -15.45 8.22
C GLY A 203 14.72 -14.04 7.64
N LEU A 204 15.77 -13.23 7.82
CA LEU A 204 15.87 -11.86 7.33
C LEU A 204 16.82 -11.77 6.14
N PRO A 205 16.69 -10.76 5.26
CA PRO A 205 17.58 -10.59 4.12
C PRO A 205 19.05 -10.44 4.54
N ASP A 206 19.92 -11.34 4.06
CA ASP A 206 21.37 -11.32 4.25
C ASP A 206 22.02 -10.36 3.23
N TYR A 207 22.33 -9.15 3.70
CA TYR A 207 22.99 -8.13 2.87
C TYR A 207 24.38 -8.54 2.37
N GLY A 208 25.01 -9.56 2.96
CA GLY A 208 26.27 -10.14 2.47
C GLY A 208 26.09 -11.07 1.26
N ASN A 209 24.86 -11.52 0.98
CA ASN A 209 24.55 -12.48 -0.08
C ASN A 209 23.46 -11.96 -1.04
N PRO A 210 23.81 -11.02 -1.94
CA PRO A 210 22.86 -10.47 -2.90
C PRO A 210 22.52 -11.46 -4.02
N VAL A 211 21.29 -11.40 -4.51
CA VAL A 211 20.85 -12.13 -5.70
C VAL A 211 21.42 -11.44 -6.94
N TYR A 212 22.20 -12.17 -7.73
CA TYR A 212 22.83 -11.66 -8.95
C TYR A 212 22.02 -11.99 -10.22
N GLY A 213 22.09 -11.09 -11.19
CA GLY A 213 21.54 -11.26 -12.53
C GLY A 213 20.22 -10.54 -12.77
N ALA A 214 20.15 -9.76 -13.85
CA ALA A 214 18.97 -8.98 -14.22
C ALA A 214 17.71 -9.84 -14.39
N GLN A 215 17.86 -11.05 -14.94
CA GLN A 215 16.75 -11.99 -15.10
C GLN A 215 16.19 -12.45 -13.75
N ALA A 216 17.05 -12.84 -12.80
CA ALA A 216 16.63 -13.29 -11.48
C ALA A 216 15.92 -12.16 -10.70
N SER A 217 16.51 -10.96 -10.69
CA SER A 217 15.90 -9.76 -10.10
C SER A 217 14.53 -9.43 -10.72
N CYS A 218 14.40 -9.48 -12.05
CA CYS A 218 13.12 -9.23 -12.72
C CYS A 218 12.08 -10.30 -12.37
N SER A 219 12.47 -11.57 -12.30
CA SER A 219 11.56 -12.65 -11.91
C SER A 219 11.03 -12.49 -10.48
N LEU A 220 11.90 -12.11 -9.53
CA LEU A 220 11.50 -11.84 -8.15
C LEU A 220 10.56 -10.63 -8.03
N LEU A 221 10.87 -9.53 -8.74
CA LEU A 221 9.98 -8.37 -8.81
C LEU A 221 8.61 -8.70 -9.40
N ARG A 222 8.58 -9.50 -10.48
CA ARG A 222 7.33 -9.98 -11.07
C ARG A 222 6.52 -10.80 -10.09
N LYS A 223 7.15 -11.74 -9.38
CA LYS A 223 6.49 -12.51 -8.33
C LYS A 223 5.85 -11.60 -7.27
N HIS A 224 6.59 -10.61 -6.76
CA HIS A 224 6.02 -9.66 -5.79
C HIS A 224 4.86 -8.84 -6.36
N TYR A 225 4.92 -8.47 -7.64
CA TYR A 225 3.81 -7.78 -8.28
C TYR A 225 2.59 -8.69 -8.41
N ASP A 226 2.80 -9.94 -8.83
CA ASP A 226 1.74 -10.95 -8.93
C ASP A 226 1.11 -11.21 -7.55
N ASP A 227 1.91 -11.31 -6.49
CA ASP A 227 1.44 -11.44 -5.10
C ASP A 227 0.52 -10.26 -4.72
N ILE A 228 0.88 -9.02 -5.08
CA ILE A 228 0.03 -7.83 -4.83
C ILE A 228 -1.33 -7.97 -5.53
N ILE A 229 -1.32 -8.44 -6.79
CA ILE A 229 -2.55 -8.63 -7.56
C ILE A 229 -3.41 -9.77 -7.00
N GLU A 230 -2.78 -10.87 -6.56
CA GLU A 230 -3.48 -11.97 -5.89
C GLU A 230 -4.09 -11.52 -4.57
N MET A 231 -3.37 -10.75 -3.76
CA MET A 231 -3.88 -10.20 -2.50
C MET A 231 -5.09 -9.28 -2.71
N ILE A 232 -5.12 -8.49 -3.80
CA ILE A 232 -6.34 -7.76 -4.19
C ILE A 232 -7.49 -8.75 -4.44
N GLY A 233 -7.21 -9.85 -5.13
CA GLY A 233 -8.16 -10.93 -5.40
C GLY A 233 -8.69 -11.63 -4.15
N TRP A 234 -7.86 -11.81 -3.10
CA TRP A 234 -8.28 -12.42 -1.83
C TRP A 234 -9.43 -11.64 -1.16
N MET A 235 -9.44 -10.31 -1.36
CA MET A 235 -10.46 -9.41 -0.81
C MET A 235 -11.59 -9.12 -1.81
N SER A 236 -11.27 -8.99 -3.10
CA SER A 236 -12.24 -8.65 -4.15
C SER A 236 -11.76 -9.09 -5.54
N PRO A 237 -12.26 -10.23 -6.07
CA PRO A 237 -11.99 -10.69 -7.43
C PRO A 237 -12.41 -9.67 -8.49
N ASP A 238 -13.53 -8.97 -8.27
CA ASP A 238 -14.02 -7.93 -9.18
C ASP A 238 -13.03 -6.77 -9.32
N ARG A 239 -12.41 -6.33 -8.22
CA ARG A 239 -11.39 -5.28 -8.26
C ARG A 239 -10.12 -5.76 -8.97
N LYS A 240 -9.71 -7.01 -8.75
CA LYS A 240 -8.59 -7.63 -9.49
C LYS A 240 -8.89 -7.64 -10.99
N ALA A 241 -10.07 -8.12 -11.40
CA ALA A 241 -10.48 -8.16 -12.80
C ALA A 241 -10.56 -6.75 -13.43
N ASN A 242 -11.14 -5.79 -12.70
CA ASN A 242 -11.20 -4.39 -13.14
C ASN A 242 -9.81 -3.77 -13.29
N PHE A 243 -8.89 -4.04 -12.35
CA PHE A 243 -7.52 -3.54 -12.46
C PHE A 243 -6.80 -4.09 -13.69
N LEU A 244 -6.95 -5.39 -13.96
CA LEU A 244 -6.33 -6.07 -15.10
C LEU A 244 -6.93 -5.63 -16.45
N SER A 245 -8.23 -5.33 -16.51
CA SER A 245 -8.87 -4.89 -17.77
C SER A 245 -8.37 -3.54 -18.27
N HIS A 246 -7.86 -2.68 -17.38
CA HIS A 246 -7.30 -1.37 -17.74
C HIS A 246 -5.82 -1.42 -18.11
N SER A 247 -5.23 -2.61 -18.25
CA SER A 247 -3.84 -2.79 -18.73
C SER A 247 -2.75 -2.10 -17.91
N ALA A 248 -3.06 -1.64 -16.68
CA ALA A 248 -2.11 -0.93 -15.82
C ALA A 248 -0.87 -1.78 -15.46
N ASN A 249 -1.05 -3.10 -15.44
CA ASN A 249 0.00 -4.09 -15.21
C ASN A 249 0.98 -4.27 -16.38
N LEU A 250 0.55 -4.03 -17.63
CA LEU A 250 1.37 -4.29 -18.81
C LEU A 250 2.66 -3.47 -18.80
N ARG A 251 2.60 -2.21 -18.35
CA ARG A 251 3.77 -1.33 -18.25
C ARG A 251 4.80 -1.89 -17.27
N PHE A 252 4.34 -2.40 -16.12
CA PHE A 252 5.23 -3.01 -15.15
C PHE A 252 5.94 -4.24 -15.74
N TYR A 253 5.21 -5.17 -16.38
CA TYR A 253 5.84 -6.38 -16.96
C TYR A 253 6.83 -6.06 -18.08
N ALA A 254 6.52 -5.06 -18.92
CA ALA A 254 7.41 -4.61 -19.98
C ALA A 254 8.72 -4.05 -19.40
N LEU A 255 8.63 -3.15 -18.42
CA LEU A 255 9.81 -2.57 -17.75
C LEU A 255 10.58 -3.59 -16.92
N CYS A 256 9.87 -4.49 -16.25
CA CYS A 256 10.43 -5.55 -15.40
C CYS A 256 10.84 -6.75 -16.25
N SER A 257 11.69 -6.52 -17.25
CA SER A 257 12.26 -7.53 -18.13
C SER A 257 13.70 -7.16 -18.48
N VAL A 258 14.48 -8.12 -18.99
CA VAL A 258 15.84 -7.83 -19.47
C VAL A 258 15.80 -6.81 -20.61
N ASP A 259 14.83 -6.91 -21.52
CA ASP A 259 14.64 -5.94 -22.60
C ASP A 259 14.19 -4.57 -22.07
N GLY A 260 13.34 -4.54 -21.04
CA GLY A 260 12.92 -3.33 -20.36
C GLY A 260 14.03 -2.62 -19.59
N LEU A 261 15.03 -3.37 -19.11
CA LEU A 261 16.27 -2.80 -18.57
C LEU A 261 17.16 -2.28 -19.73
N ASN A 262 17.38 -3.11 -20.75
CA ASN A 262 18.21 -2.77 -21.90
C ASN A 262 17.68 -1.54 -22.63
N SER A 263 16.37 -1.29 -22.68
CA SER A 263 15.81 -0.08 -23.30
C SER A 263 16.29 1.23 -22.66
N TYR A 264 16.81 1.18 -21.44
CA TYR A 264 17.45 2.32 -20.78
C TYR A 264 18.97 2.26 -20.85
N ILE A 265 19.58 1.10 -20.60
CA ILE A 265 21.04 1.00 -20.37
C ILE A 265 21.85 0.62 -21.62
N ALA A 266 21.23 -0.07 -22.56
CA ALA A 266 21.88 -0.65 -23.74
C ALA A 266 20.82 -1.00 -24.82
N PRO A 267 20.14 0.00 -25.43
CA PRO A 267 19.03 -0.26 -26.35
C PRO A 267 19.42 -1.14 -27.55
N GLU A 268 20.69 -1.09 -27.96
CA GLU A 268 21.27 -1.91 -29.03
C GLU A 268 21.23 -3.43 -28.74
N LYS A 269 21.05 -3.84 -27.49
CA LYS A 269 20.90 -5.26 -27.11
C LYS A 269 19.49 -5.81 -27.37
N ILE A 270 18.51 -4.95 -27.67
CA ILE A 270 17.15 -5.39 -28.00
C ILE A 270 17.15 -5.97 -29.42
N LYS A 271 16.89 -7.28 -29.51
CA LYS A 271 16.97 -8.03 -30.78
C LYS A 271 15.92 -7.60 -31.81
N ALA A 272 14.71 -7.28 -31.34
CA ALA A 272 13.60 -6.89 -32.19
C ALA A 272 13.78 -5.43 -32.65
N GLN A 273 13.98 -5.23 -33.95
CA GLN A 273 14.17 -3.91 -34.55
C GLN A 273 13.44 -3.80 -35.89
N ILE A 274 12.92 -2.61 -36.18
CA ILE A 274 12.36 -2.27 -37.49
C ILE A 274 13.25 -1.19 -38.11
N LYS A 275 13.90 -1.51 -39.24
CA LYS A 275 14.70 -0.53 -39.98
C LYS A 275 13.78 0.34 -40.84
N VAL A 276 13.92 1.66 -40.73
CA VAL A 276 13.16 2.60 -41.54
C VAL A 276 13.72 2.59 -42.97
N SER A 277 12.97 2.02 -43.92
CA SER A 277 13.31 2.04 -45.35
C SER A 277 12.48 3.09 -46.10
N ARG A 278 12.88 3.42 -47.34
CA ARG A 278 12.27 4.48 -48.18
C ARG A 278 10.76 4.30 -48.51
N GLY A 279 10.11 3.23 -48.05
CA GLY A 279 8.66 2.99 -48.21
C GLY A 279 7.79 3.19 -46.95
N GLY A 280 8.38 3.49 -45.80
CA GLY A 280 7.70 3.46 -44.50
C GLY A 280 6.86 4.70 -44.13
N LYS A 281 5.96 5.19 -45.00
CA LYS A 281 5.18 6.43 -44.76
C LYS A 281 4.50 6.48 -43.37
N GLY A 282 3.97 5.34 -42.89
CA GLY A 282 3.37 5.23 -41.56
C GLY A 282 4.37 5.39 -40.42
N ILE A 283 5.55 4.79 -40.53
CA ILE A 283 6.64 4.92 -39.55
C ILE A 283 7.23 6.33 -39.58
N SER A 284 7.37 6.94 -40.76
CA SER A 284 7.81 8.35 -40.86
C SER A 284 6.82 9.31 -40.19
N ARG A 285 5.51 9.06 -40.31
CA ARG A 285 4.48 9.83 -39.61
C ARG A 285 4.59 9.65 -38.09
N LEU A 286 4.75 8.41 -37.64
CA LEU A 286 4.97 8.08 -36.23
C LEU A 286 6.16 8.86 -35.66
N ILE A 287 7.32 8.80 -36.32
CA ILE A 287 8.54 9.51 -35.90
C ILE A 287 8.29 11.02 -35.81
N ARG A 288 7.69 11.63 -36.84
CA ARG A 288 7.40 13.08 -36.86
C ARG A 288 6.48 13.52 -35.71
N VAL A 289 5.51 12.69 -35.30
CA VAL A 289 4.63 13.02 -34.17
C VAL A 289 5.39 12.90 -32.84
N LEU A 290 6.22 11.86 -32.70
CA LEU A 290 7.04 11.66 -31.50
C LEU A 290 8.11 12.76 -31.33
N GLU A 291 8.72 13.25 -32.41
CA GLU A 291 9.66 14.39 -32.38
C GLU A 291 9.01 15.68 -31.84
N LYS A 292 7.68 15.81 -31.96
CA LYS A 292 6.92 16.94 -31.42
C LYS A 292 6.51 16.79 -29.96
N ASN A 293 6.93 15.72 -29.29
CA ASN A 293 6.45 15.36 -27.94
C ASN A 293 4.94 15.09 -27.87
N GLU A 294 4.34 14.63 -28.97
CA GLU A 294 2.91 14.33 -29.07
C GLU A 294 2.65 12.80 -28.99
N PHE A 295 1.39 12.43 -28.73
CA PHE A 295 0.94 11.05 -28.75
C PHE A 295 0.32 10.67 -30.10
N ILE A 296 0.57 9.45 -30.56
CA ILE A 296 -0.07 8.87 -31.73
C ILE A 296 -0.69 7.51 -31.41
N ARG A 297 -1.87 7.27 -31.97
CA ARG A 297 -2.58 6.00 -31.87
C ARG A 297 -2.33 5.16 -33.12
N ILE A 298 -2.01 3.89 -32.89
CA ILE A 298 -2.01 2.83 -33.90
C ILE A 298 -3.37 2.14 -33.80
N VAL A 299 -4.15 2.20 -34.87
CA VAL A 299 -5.52 1.67 -34.93
C VAL A 299 -5.57 0.53 -35.95
N LYS A 300 -6.18 -0.59 -35.58
CA LYS A 300 -6.47 -1.72 -36.48
C LYS A 300 -7.97 -2.03 -36.38
N GLU A 301 -8.65 -2.10 -37.52
CA GLU A 301 -10.09 -2.45 -37.59
C GLU A 301 -10.98 -1.55 -36.68
N GLY A 302 -10.64 -0.26 -36.59
CA GLY A 302 -11.37 0.70 -35.75
C GLY A 302 -11.03 0.66 -34.26
N GLN A 303 -10.28 -0.34 -33.78
CA GLN A 303 -9.83 -0.45 -32.40
C GLN A 303 -8.40 0.07 -32.21
N THR A 304 -8.14 0.75 -31.09
CA THR A 304 -6.79 1.21 -30.76
C THR A 304 -5.97 0.03 -30.28
N VAL A 305 -4.91 -0.29 -31.03
CA VAL A 305 -3.97 -1.36 -30.69
C VAL A 305 -2.91 -0.84 -29.73
N LEU A 306 -2.41 0.38 -29.98
CA LEU A 306 -1.32 0.95 -29.21
C LEU A 306 -1.39 2.48 -29.25
N THR A 307 -1.09 3.13 -28.14
CA THR A 307 -0.86 4.58 -28.08
C THR A 307 0.59 4.81 -27.67
N ILE A 308 1.34 5.54 -28.49
CA ILE A 308 2.78 5.79 -28.27
C ILE A 308 2.99 7.30 -28.13
N GLY A 309 3.69 7.70 -27.08
CA GLY A 309 4.25 9.03 -26.91
C GLY A 309 5.77 8.98 -26.77
N THR A 310 6.38 10.17 -26.70
CA THR A 310 7.84 10.39 -26.62
C THR A 310 8.42 10.03 -25.24
N ASP A 311 7.55 9.68 -24.28
CA ASP A 311 7.85 9.20 -22.94
C ASP A 311 8.46 7.78 -22.90
N ASN A 312 8.62 7.12 -24.06
CA ASN A 312 9.08 5.73 -24.17
C ASN A 312 10.54 5.54 -24.63
N SER A 313 11.26 6.61 -24.98
CA SER A 313 12.64 6.50 -25.49
C SER A 313 13.46 7.74 -25.19
N THR A 314 14.63 7.56 -24.58
CA THR A 314 15.65 8.61 -24.42
C THR A 314 16.28 8.95 -25.77
N GLN A 315 16.20 10.24 -26.13
CA GLN A 315 16.89 10.98 -27.19
C GLN A 315 17.46 10.17 -28.36
N ILE A 316 16.79 10.31 -29.50
CA ILE A 316 17.45 10.24 -30.82
C ILE A 316 18.32 11.51 -30.89
N GLN A 317 19.63 11.38 -30.66
CA GLN A 317 20.61 12.35 -31.17
C GLN A 317 21.05 11.90 -32.57
#